data_AF-A0A838JIJ0-F1
#
_entry.id   AF-A0A838JIJ0-F1
#
_cell.length_a   1.000
_cell.length_b   1.000
_cell.length_c   1.000
_cell.angle_alpha   90.00
_cell.angle_beta   90.00
_cell.angle_gamma   90.00
#
_symmetry.space_group_name_H-M   'P 1'
#
loop_
_entity.id
_entity.type
_entity.pdbx_description
1 polymer ?
#
loop_
_entity_poly.entity_id
_entity_poly.type
_entity_poly.pdbx_seq_one_letter_code
_entity_poly.pdbx_strand_id
1 'polypeptide(L)'
;MPNESGFIPDKRAVRRGFERAARTYDSAAFLQREVAQRMFQRLEYIKLEPKRIVDAGCGTGHGTGKLASRYPKANLIALDLSENMLRASPIAAPWWKRHLP
;
A
#
# COMPACT_ATOMS: atom_id res chain seq x y z
N MET A 1 19.05 21.33 27.26
CA MET A 1 18.73 20.63 25.99
C MET A 1 17.24 20.38 25.97
N PRO A 2 16.44 20.96 25.06
CA PRO A 2 15.03 20.63 24.96
C PRO A 2 14.87 19.19 24.47
N ASN A 3 13.95 18.47 25.08
CA ASN A 3 13.61 17.07 24.78
C ASN A 3 12.88 17.01 23.43
N GLU A 4 13.55 16.52 22.38
CA GLU A 4 12.94 16.20 21.09
C GLU A 4 12.08 14.93 21.18
N SER A 5 11.05 14.95 22.02
CA SER A 5 9.97 13.97 21.92
C SER A 5 9.13 14.35 20.70
N GLY A 6 9.63 13.98 19.52
CA GLY A 6 8.91 14.08 18.26
C GLY A 6 7.52 13.45 18.43
N PHE A 7 6.50 14.10 17.87
CA PHE A 7 5.13 13.60 17.92
C PHE A 7 5.08 12.20 17.29
N ILE A 8 4.95 11.16 18.13
CA ILE A 8 4.68 9.79 17.69
C ILE A 8 3.16 9.60 17.75
N PRO A 9 2.47 9.49 16.61
CA PRO A 9 1.04 9.25 16.62
C PRO A 9 0.70 7.92 17.29
N ASP A 10 -0.39 7.86 18.07
CA ASP A 10 -0.91 6.60 18.61
C ASP A 10 -1.23 5.65 17.45
N LYS A 11 -0.44 4.58 17.31
CA LYS A 11 -0.59 3.57 16.26
C LYS A 11 -2.01 2.99 16.21
N ARG A 12 -2.67 2.84 17.37
CA ARG A 12 -4.05 2.32 17.43
C ARG A 12 -5.03 3.32 16.87
N ALA A 13 -4.87 4.61 17.19
CA ALA A 13 -5.68 5.68 16.62
C ALA A 13 -5.50 5.80 15.11
N VAL A 14 -4.25 5.76 14.64
CA VAL A 14 -3.92 5.77 13.21
C VAL A 14 -4.59 4.60 12.48
N ARG A 15 -4.43 3.37 12.98
CA ARG A 15 -5.09 2.18 12.41
C ARG A 15 -6.61 2.38 12.33
N ARG A 16 -7.25 2.79 13.43
CA ARG A 16 -8.71 3.02 13.46
C ARG A 16 -9.17 4.05 12.42
N GLY A 17 -8.36 5.10 12.19
CA GLY A 17 -8.62 6.09 11.14
C GLY A 17 -8.69 5.44 9.76
N PHE A 18 -7.66 4.67 9.40
CA PHE A 18 -7.62 3.94 8.13
C PHE A 18 -8.71 2.87 7.99
N GLU A 19 -8.98 2.11 9.05
CA GLU A 19 -10.05 1.09 9.07
C GLU A 19 -11.42 1.68 8.71
N ARG A 20 -11.73 2.88 9.24
CA ARG A 20 -12.97 3.60 8.93
C ARG A 20 -12.97 4.17 7.52
N ALA A 21 -11.82 4.69 7.08
CA ALA A 21 -11.70 5.33 5.79
C ALA A 21 -11.67 4.34 4.62
N ALA A 22 -11.38 3.06 4.82
CA ALA A 22 -11.11 2.11 3.72
C ALA A 22 -12.09 2.16 2.53
N ARG A 23 -13.39 2.36 2.78
CA ARG A 23 -14.42 2.44 1.72
C ARG A 23 -14.45 3.78 0.97
N THR A 24 -14.01 4.86 1.60
CA THR A 24 -14.02 6.23 1.06
C THR A 24 -12.61 6.76 0.82
N TYR A 25 -11.59 5.98 1.15
CA TYR A 25 -10.20 6.40 1.11
C TYR A 25 -9.81 6.81 -0.30
N ASP A 26 -10.22 6.01 -1.28
CA ASP A 26 -9.91 6.23 -2.68
C ASP A 26 -10.51 7.52 -3.26
N SER A 27 -11.62 8.04 -2.71
CA SER A 27 -12.18 9.33 -3.14
C SER A 27 -11.45 10.52 -2.53
N ALA A 28 -10.79 10.34 -1.38
CA ALA A 28 -10.02 11.39 -0.69
C ALA A 28 -8.50 11.34 -1.00
N ALA A 29 -8.00 10.26 -1.59
CA ALA A 29 -6.56 9.99 -1.75
C ALA A 29 -5.88 10.70 -2.94
N PHE A 30 -6.42 11.80 -3.44
CA PHE A 30 -5.88 12.50 -4.63
C PHE A 30 -4.40 12.87 -4.47
N LEU A 31 -4.04 13.51 -3.35
CA LEU A 31 -2.66 13.94 -3.11
C LEU A 31 -1.70 12.73 -3.03
N GLN A 32 -2.11 11.68 -2.32
CA GLN A 32 -1.34 10.45 -2.18
C GLN A 32 -1.10 9.78 -3.54
N ARG A 33 -2.12 9.77 -4.41
CA ARG A 33 -2.03 9.22 -5.78
C ARG A 33 -1.08 10.03 -6.65
N GLU A 34 -1.13 11.36 -6.58
CA GLU A 34 -0.23 12.24 -7.32
C GLU A 34 1.23 12.05 -6.88
N VAL A 35 1.47 12.03 -5.57
CA VAL A 35 2.81 11.76 -5.02
C VAL A 35 3.30 10.37 -5.45
N ALA A 36 2.45 9.34 -5.33
CA ALA A 36 2.80 7.98 -5.75
C ALA A 36 3.14 7.94 -7.24
N GLN A 37 2.35 8.60 -8.10
CA GLN A 37 2.60 8.66 -9.54
C GLN A 37 3.98 9.24 -9.86
N ARG A 38 4.37 10.35 -9.22
CA ARG A 38 5.70 10.94 -9.40
C ARG A 38 6.81 10.01 -8.92
N MET A 39 6.60 9.25 -7.84
CA MET A 39 7.56 8.25 -7.39
C MET A 39 7.67 7.07 -8.36
N PHE A 40 6.56 6.63 -8.95
CA PHE A 40 6.57 5.59 -9.98
C PHE A 40 7.33 6.03 -11.24
N GLN A 41 7.18 7.28 -11.67
CA GLN A 41 7.96 7.83 -12.79
C GLN A 41 9.46 7.76 -12.52
N ARG A 42 9.90 7.99 -11.29
CA ARG A 42 11.33 7.84 -10.93
C ARG A 42 11.83 6.40 -11.07
N LEU A 43 10.97 5.40 -10.87
CA LEU A 43 11.34 4.00 -11.08
C LEU A 43 11.65 3.70 -12.55
N GLU A 44 11.16 4.49 -13.52
CA GLU A 44 11.44 4.30 -14.94
C GLU A 44 12.94 4.37 -15.25
N TYR A 45 13.68 5.21 -14.52
CA TYR A 45 15.13 5.33 -14.62
C TYR A 45 15.89 4.23 -13.88
N ILE A 46 15.22 3.48 -13.00
CA ILE A 46 15.81 2.40 -12.22
C ILE A 46 15.71 1.09 -13.01
N LYS A 47 16.86 0.56 -13.42
CA LYS A 47 17.00 -0.71 -14.17
C LYS A 47 17.09 -1.95 -13.28
N LEU A 48 16.73 -1.83 -12.00
CA LEU A 48 16.74 -2.95 -11.06
C LEU A 48 15.66 -3.97 -11.44
N GLU A 49 16.04 -5.25 -11.43
CA GLU A 49 15.11 -6.38 -11.54
C GLU A 49 14.98 -7.09 -10.18
N PRO A 50 14.13 -6.57 -9.28
CA PRO A 50 13.99 -7.14 -7.95
C PRO A 50 13.35 -8.53 -8.00
N LYS A 51 13.88 -9.47 -7.24
CA LYS A 51 13.24 -10.79 -7.02
C LYS A 51 12.09 -10.72 -6.02
N ARG A 52 12.11 -9.73 -5.11
CA ARG A 52 11.13 -9.53 -4.04
C ARG A 52 10.88 -8.04 -3.82
N ILE A 53 9.62 -7.67 -3.61
CA ILE A 53 9.19 -6.30 -3.34
C ILE A 53 8.23 -6.33 -2.14
N VAL A 54 8.39 -5.38 -1.22
CA VAL A 54 7.42 -5.14 -0.14
C VAL A 54 6.81 -3.75 -0.35
N ASP A 55 5.49 -3.70 -0.50
CA ASP A 55 4.71 -2.47 -0.53
C ASP A 55 4.18 -2.21 0.89
N ALA A 56 4.91 -1.38 1.65
CA ALA A 56 4.61 -1.10 3.05
C ALA A 56 3.70 0.12 3.19
N GLY A 57 2.51 -0.07 3.77
CA GLY A 57 1.43 0.92 3.75
C GLY A 57 0.71 0.93 2.40
N CYS A 58 0.42 -0.26 1.85
CA CYS A 58 -0.12 -0.41 0.50
C CYS A 58 -1.53 0.15 0.32
N GLY A 59 -2.24 0.43 1.41
CA GLY A 59 -3.63 0.91 1.39
C GLY A 59 -4.55 -0.04 0.63
N THR A 60 -5.39 0.53 -0.24
CA THR A 60 -6.32 -0.21 -1.12
C THR A 60 -5.63 -0.82 -2.35
N GLY A 61 -4.28 -0.84 -2.41
CA GLY A 61 -3.53 -1.60 -3.40
C GLY A 61 -3.24 -0.89 -4.73
N HIS A 62 -3.54 0.41 -4.88
CA HIS A 62 -3.23 1.16 -6.11
C HIS A 62 -1.74 1.10 -6.49
N GLY A 63 -0.85 1.30 -5.52
CA GLY A 63 0.60 1.20 -5.71
C GLY A 63 1.04 -0.22 -6.03
N THR A 64 0.52 -1.18 -5.25
CA THR A 64 0.77 -2.61 -5.41
C THR A 64 0.48 -3.08 -6.84
N GLY A 65 -0.66 -2.67 -7.42
CA GLY A 65 -1.03 -3.03 -8.79
C GLY A 65 -0.02 -2.56 -9.83
N LYS A 66 0.44 -1.30 -9.70
CA LYS A 66 1.48 -0.73 -10.57
C LYS A 66 2.82 -1.47 -10.44
N LEU A 67 3.20 -1.85 -9.22
CA LEU A 67 4.40 -2.64 -8.97
C LEU A 67 4.30 -4.03 -9.62
N ALA A 68 3.14 -4.68 -9.51
CA ALA A 68 2.90 -5.99 -10.12
C ALA A 68 2.99 -5.92 -11.65
N SER A 69 2.44 -4.87 -12.28
CA SER A 69 2.56 -4.66 -13.73
C SER A 69 3.99 -4.37 -14.17
N ARG A 70 4.75 -3.57 -13.41
CA ARG A 70 6.13 -3.21 -13.75
C ARG A 70 7.11 -4.37 -13.52
N TYR A 71 6.92 -5.14 -12.46
CA TYR A 71 7.82 -6.21 -12.05
C TYR A 71 7.08 -7.56 -11.97
N PRO A 72 6.58 -8.10 -13.09
CA PRO A 72 5.72 -9.28 -13.10
C PRO A 72 6.42 -10.57 -12.61
N LYS A 73 7.76 -10.58 -12.58
CA LYS A 73 8.57 -11.70 -12.08
C LYS A 73 8.92 -11.59 -10.59
N ALA A 74 8.65 -10.44 -9.97
CA ALA A 74 8.96 -10.22 -8.56
C ALA A 74 7.89 -10.86 -7.67
N ASN A 75 8.30 -11.47 -6.56
CA ASN A 75 7.36 -11.82 -5.50
C ASN A 75 7.00 -10.53 -4.74
N LEU A 76 5.76 -10.06 -4.92
CA LEU A 76 5.25 -8.83 -4.34
C LEU A 76 4.43 -9.12 -3.07
N ILE A 77 4.80 -8.46 -1.98
CA ILE A 77 4.13 -8.57 -0.68
C ILE A 77 3.49 -7.23 -0.36
N ALA A 78 2.16 -7.19 -0.27
CA ALA A 78 1.38 -6.03 0.16
C ALA A 78 1.20 -6.09 1.68
N LEU A 79 1.57 -5.01 2.37
CA LEU A 79 1.48 -4.91 3.82
C LEU A 79 0.79 -3.61 4.22
N ASP A 80 -0.23 -3.70 5.06
CA ASP A 80 -0.88 -2.54 5.67
C ASP A 80 -1.20 -2.80 7.14
N LEU A 81 -1.31 -1.73 7.93
CA LEU A 81 -1.69 -1.78 9.33
C LEU A 81 -3.21 -1.98 9.51
N SER A 82 -3.99 -1.60 8.51
CA SER A 82 -5.45 -1.69 8.49
C SER A 82 -5.89 -2.88 7.66
N GLU A 83 -6.64 -3.79 8.29
CA GLU A 83 -7.15 -4.97 7.61
C GLU A 83 -8.21 -4.58 6.57
N ASN A 84 -9.06 -3.59 6.86
CA ASN A 84 -10.06 -3.13 5.89
C ASN A 84 -9.42 -2.52 4.63
N MET A 85 -8.23 -1.92 4.73
CA MET A 85 -7.51 -1.42 3.55
C MET A 85 -7.09 -2.58 2.65
N LEU A 86 -6.54 -3.65 3.24
CA LEU A 86 -6.18 -4.87 2.51
C LEU A 86 -7.40 -5.56 1.90
N ARG A 87 -8.53 -5.62 2.63
CA ARG A 87 -9.78 -6.21 2.13
C ARG A 87 -10.42 -5.39 1.01
N ALA A 88 -10.24 -4.08 1.02
CA ALA A 88 -10.69 -3.19 -0.06
C ALA A 88 -9.81 -3.30 -1.32
N SER A 89 -8.63 -3.93 -1.21
CA SER A 89 -7.75 -4.13 -2.36
C SER A 89 -8.31 -5.16 -3.33
N PRO A 90 -8.54 -4.81 -4.59
CA PRO A 90 -9.00 -5.76 -5.61
C PRO A 90 -7.92 -6.81 -5.97
N ILE A 91 -6.70 -6.64 -5.45
CA ILE A 91 -5.54 -7.51 -5.70
C ILE A 91 -5.58 -8.75 -4.78
N ALA A 92 -6.47 -8.79 -3.78
CA ALA A 92 -6.57 -9.89 -2.83
C ALA A 92 -7.55 -11.00 -3.25
N ALA A 93 -7.05 -11.96 -4.04
CA ALA A 93 -6.94 -13.37 -3.62
C ALA A 93 -6.38 -14.21 -4.78
N PRO A 94 -5.41 -15.10 -4.53
CA PRO A 94 -5.15 -16.19 -5.46
C PRO A 94 -6.44 -16.92 -5.79
N TRP A 95 -6.63 -17.35 -7.04
CA TRP A 95 -7.85 -18.01 -7.49
C TRP A 95 -8.28 -19.18 -6.57
N TRP A 96 -7.33 -19.87 -5.94
CA TRP A 96 -7.60 -20.97 -4.99
C TRP A 96 -8.22 -20.52 -3.66
N LYS A 97 -7.95 -19.31 -3.16
CA LYS A 97 -8.62 -18.79 -1.95
C LYS A 97 -10.07 -18.37 -2.19
N ARG A 98 -10.48 -18.24 -3.45
CA ARG A 98 -11.85 -17.92 -3.86
C ARG A 98 -12.76 -19.15 -3.96
N HIS A 99 -12.19 -20.37 -3.83
CA HIS A 99 -12.89 -21.65 -3.98
C HIS A 99 -12.69 -22.62 -2.80
N LEU A 100 -12.11 -22.19 -1.67
CA LEU A 100 -12.21 -22.98 -0.44
C LEU A 100 -13.62 -22.79 0.18
N PRO A 101 -14.24 -23.87 0.67
CA PRO A 101 -15.54 -23.82 1.35
C PRO A 101 -15.49 -23.02 2.65
#